data_AF-A0A3D5I0I2-F1
#
_entry.id   AF-A0A3D5I0I2-F1
#
_cell.length_a   1.000
_cell.length_b   1.000
_cell.length_c   1.000
_cell.angle_alpha   90.00
_cell.angle_beta   90.00
_cell.angle_gamma   90.00
#
_symmetry.space_group_name_H-M   'P 1'
#
loop_
_entity.id
_entity.type
_entity.pdbx_description
1 polymer ?
#
loop_
_entity_poly.entity_id
_entity_poly.type
_entity_poly.pdbx_seq_one_letter_code
_entity_poly.pdbx_strand_id
1 'polypeptide(L)' 'MSPKPRHPHQLVVVGTDTDVGKTVISALLVQGLGAHYWKPVQCGDLEIGGDTGRVANLCGLSAEQQQQRLL' A
#
# COMPACT_ATOMS: atom_id res chain seq x y z
N MET A 1 21.59 -26.79 11.93
CA MET A 1 21.52 -25.51 11.21
C MET A 1 20.35 -24.72 11.75
N SER A 2 20.59 -23.56 12.34
CA SER A 2 19.50 -22.66 12.74
C SER A 2 18.86 -22.06 11.47
N PRO A 3 17.52 -21.98 11.36
CA PRO A 3 16.89 -21.35 10.21
C PRO A 3 17.34 -19.89 10.12
N LYS A 4 17.79 -19.48 8.93
CA LYS A 4 18.18 -18.09 8.67
C LYS A 4 16.93 -17.21 8.86
N PRO A 5 17.00 -16.12 9.64
CA PRO A 5 15.86 -15.22 9.80
C PRO A 5 15.42 -14.72 8.43
N ARG A 6 14.13 -14.86 8.11
CA ARG A 6 13.56 -14.31 6.89
C ARG A 6 13.28 -12.84 7.16
N HIS A 7 13.95 -11.96 6.44
CA HIS A 7 13.57 -10.55 6.44
C HIS A 7 12.17 -10.45 5.82
N PRO A 8 11.28 -9.59 6.35
CA PRO A 8 10.01 -9.33 5.69
C PRO A 8 10.29 -8.82 4.27
N HIS A 9 9.58 -9.37 3.29
CA HIS A 9 9.72 -8.96 1.90
C HIS A 9 9.23 -7.52 1.75
N GLN A 10 10.14 -6.62 1.34
CA GLN A 10 9.80 -5.24 0.99
C GLN A 10 9.62 -5.16 -0.53
N LEU A 11 8.45 -4.72 -0.97
CA LEU A 11 8.13 -4.53 -2.38
C LEU A 11 8.03 -3.04 -2.68
N VAL A 12 8.66 -2.61 -3.77
CA VAL A 12 8.55 -1.23 -4.27
C VAL A 12 7.75 -1.24 -5.55
N VAL A 13 6.63 -0.52 -5.57
CA VAL A 13 5.82 -0.32 -6.77
C VAL A 13 6.27 0.96 -7.47
N VAL A 14 6.94 0.80 -8.61
CA VAL A 14 7.35 1.89 -9.50
C VAL A 14 6.56 1.82 -10.80
N GLY A 15 6.53 2.90 -11.56
CA GLY A 15 5.89 2.94 -12.88
C GLY A 15 6.56 3.96 -13.77
N THR A 16 6.34 3.79 -15.07
CA THR A 16 6.99 4.58 -16.12
C THR A 16 6.42 5.98 -16.29
N ASP A 17 5.22 6.23 -15.78
CA ASP A 17 4.52 7.51 -15.87
C ASP A 17 3.54 7.69 -14.70
N THR A 18 2.86 8.83 -14.62
CA THR A 18 1.71 9.07 -13.73
C THR A 18 0.48 8.32 -14.22
N ASP A 19 -0.47 8.00 -13.33
CA ASP A 19 -1.74 7.33 -13.65
C ASP A 19 -1.69 5.99 -14.40
N VAL A 20 -0.50 5.38 -14.58
CA VAL A 20 -0.33 4.03 -15.13
C VAL A 20 -0.83 2.88 -14.24
N GLY A 21 -1.54 3.19 -13.15
CA GLY A 21 -2.15 2.18 -12.27
C GLY A 21 -1.31 1.74 -11.06
N LYS A 22 -0.22 2.44 -10.73
CA LYS A 22 0.63 2.11 -9.55
C LYS A 22 -0.18 1.93 -8.26
N THR A 23 -1.09 2.87 -7.97
CA THR A 23 -1.91 2.85 -6.75
C THR A 23 -2.88 1.65 -6.72
N VAL A 24 -3.37 1.21 -7.88
CA VAL A 24 -4.22 0.02 -8.00
C VAL A 24 -3.41 -1.25 -7.73
N ILE A 25 -2.21 -1.37 -8.31
CA ILE A 25 -1.30 -2.49 -8.03
C ILE A 25 -0.89 -2.52 -6.56
N SER A 26 -0.62 -1.36 -5.95
CA SER A 26 -0.37 -1.27 -4.51
C SER A 26 -1.55 -1.80 -3.69
N ALA A 27 -2.78 -1.41 -4.03
CA ALA A 27 -3.97 -1.93 -3.35
C ALA A 27 -4.12 -3.46 -3.50
N LEU A 28 -3.86 -4.01 -4.70
CA LEU A 28 -3.87 -5.45 -4.92
C LEU A 28 -2.83 -6.19 -4.07
N LEU A 29 -1.60 -5.66 -3.97
CA LEU A 29 -0.55 -6.25 -3.15
C LEU A 29 -0.87 -6.16 -1.66
N VAL A 30 -1.39 -5.01 -1.21
CA VAL A 30 -1.88 -4.82 0.15
C VAL A 30 -2.94 -5.88 0.44
N GLN A 31 -4.02 -5.93 -0.32
CA GLN A 31 -5.13 -6.85 -0.07
C GLN A 31 -4.70 -8.32 -0.17
N GLY A 32 -3.97 -8.69 -1.22
CA GLY A 32 -3.60 -10.08 -1.50
C GLY A 32 -2.55 -10.64 -0.56
N LEU A 33 -1.64 -9.80 -0.04
CA LEU A 33 -0.55 -10.25 0.83
C LEU A 33 -0.77 -9.93 2.31
N GLY A 34 -1.85 -9.23 2.66
CA GLY A 34 -2.01 -8.66 4.00
C GLY A 34 -0.93 -7.62 4.34
N ALA A 35 -0.30 -7.01 3.32
CA ALA A 35 0.85 -6.13 3.52
C ALA A 35 0.46 -4.78 4.13
N HIS A 36 1.47 -4.08 4.64
CA HIS A 36 1.40 -2.67 4.98
C HIS A 36 1.71 -1.81 3.75
N TYR A 37 0.96 -0.73 3.58
CA TYR A 37 1.21 0.28 2.56
C TYR A 37 1.94 1.46 3.18
N TRP A 38 3.02 1.90 2.55
CA TRP A 38 3.73 3.10 2.95
C TRP A 38 3.94 4.00 1.74
N LYS A 39 3.57 5.27 1.88
CA LYS A 39 3.79 6.30 0.86
C LYS A 39 4.34 7.56 1.53
N PRO A 40 5.66 7.77 1.55
CA PRO A 40 6.27 8.86 2.34
C PRO A 40 5.88 10.25 1.84
N VAL A 41 5.67 10.39 0.53
CA VAL A 41 5.25 11.64 -0.09
C VAL A 41 3.92 11.39 -0.75
N GLN A 42 2.89 11.99 -0.17
CA GLN A 42 1.52 11.79 -0.60
C GLN A 42 1.19 12.63 -1.81
N CYS A 43 0.55 12.00 -2.79
CA CYS A 43 0.03 12.63 -4.01
C CYS A 43 -1.44 12.22 -4.25
N GLY A 44 -2.04 12.80 -5.28
CA GLY A 44 -3.41 12.51 -5.69
C GLY A 44 -4.44 13.41 -5.02
N ASP A 45 -5.68 12.94 -4.98
CA ASP A 45 -6.80 13.67 -4.40
C ASP A 45 -6.71 13.70 -2.86
N LEU A 46 -6.36 14.87 -2.31
CA LEU A 46 -6.16 15.05 -0.89
C LEU A 46 -7.46 15.04 -0.07
N GLU A 47 -8.62 15.29 -0.68
CA GLU A 47 -9.92 15.26 -0.01
C GLU A 47 -10.25 13.84 0.48
N ILE A 48 -9.81 12.83 -0.27
CA ILE A 48 -9.93 11.43 0.14
C ILE A 48 -8.71 10.91 0.90
N GLY A 49 -7.73 11.77 1.22
CA GLY A 49 -6.49 11.37 1.87
C GLY A 49 -5.39 10.87 0.92
N GLY A 50 -5.43 11.22 -0.37
CA GLY A 50 -4.41 10.92 -1.38
C GLY A 50 -4.33 9.45 -1.80
N ASP A 51 -3.16 9.02 -2.28
CA ASP A 51 -2.87 7.62 -2.66
C ASP A 51 -3.24 6.60 -1.56
N THR A 52 -2.91 6.91 -0.30
CA THR A 52 -3.22 6.10 0.89
C THR A 52 -4.72 5.92 1.07
N GLY A 53 -5.48 7.01 0.96
CA GLY A 53 -6.94 6.95 1.00
C GLY A 53 -7.53 6.19 -0.17
N ARG A 54 -6.96 6.36 -1.38
CA ARG A 54 -7.34 5.58 -2.55
C ARG A 54 -7.07 4.07 -2.37
N VAL A 55 -5.93 3.69 -1.78
CA VAL A 55 -5.62 2.30 -1.41
C VAL A 55 -6.63 1.79 -0.38
N ALA A 56 -6.92 2.55 0.66
CA ALA A 56 -7.91 2.18 1.68
C ALA A 56 -9.29 1.89 1.05
N ASN A 57 -9.74 2.78 0.17
CA ASN A 57 -11.02 2.66 -0.53
C ASN A 57 -11.06 1.46 -1.48
N LEU A 58 -10.00 1.25 -2.28
CA LEU A 58 -9.90 0.11 -3.20
C LEU A 58 -9.84 -1.24 -2.47
N CYS A 59 -9.22 -1.28 -1.30
CA CYS A 59 -9.12 -2.47 -0.45
C CYS A 59 -10.38 -2.69 0.42
N GLY A 60 -11.25 -1.69 0.55
CA GLY A 60 -12.40 -1.73 1.46
C GLY A 60 -12.00 -1.86 2.93
N LEU A 61 -10.91 -1.19 3.35
CA LEU A 61 -10.39 -1.32 4.71
C LEU A 61 -11.28 -0.61 5.74
N SER A 62 -11.58 -1.28 6.85
CA SER A 62 -12.17 -0.66 8.03
C SER A 62 -11.22 0.36 8.65
N ALA A 63 -11.73 1.28 9.47
CA ALA A 63 -10.89 2.28 10.15
C ALA A 63 -9.76 1.64 10.98
N GLU A 64 -10.06 0.52 11.66
CA GLU A 64 -9.07 -0.25 12.42
C GLU A 64 -7.99 -0.83 11.50
N GLN A 65 -8.38 -1.43 10.37
CA GLN A 65 -7.43 -1.99 9.40
C GLN A 65 -6.57 -0.90 8.76
N GLN A 66 -7.13 0.28 8.49
CA GLN A 66 -6.36 1.41 7.99
C GLN A 66 -5.26 1.79 8.97
N GLN A 67 -5.58 1.89 10.26
CA GLN A 67 -4.63 2.27 11.30
C GLN A 67 -3.54 1.21 11.55
N GLN A 68 -3.83 -0.06 11.26
CA GLN A 68 -2.87 -1.16 11.36
C GLN A 68 -1.98 -1.27 10.11
N ARG A 69 -2.47 -0.91 8.93
CA ARG A 69 -1.87 -1.30 7.64
C ARG A 69 -1.36 -0.14 6.81
N LEU A 70 -1.81 1.08 7.05
CA LEU A 70 -1.41 2.26 6.29
C LEU A 70 -0.44 3.08 7.13
N LEU A 71 0.74 3.34 6.57
CA LEU A 71 1.88 4.00 7.19
C LEU A 71 2.25 5.29 6.46
#